data_AF-A0A521BBF5-F1
#
_entry.id   AF-A0A521BBF5-F1
#
_cell.length_a   1.000
_cell.length_b   1.000
_cell.length_c   1.000
_cell.angle_alpha   90.00
_cell.angle_beta   90.00
_cell.angle_gamma   90.00
#
_symmetry.space_group_name_H-M   'P 1'
#
loop_
_entity.id
_entity.type
_entity.pdbx_description
1 polymer ?
#
loop_
_entity_poly.entity_id
_entity_poly.type
_entity_poly.pdbx_seq_one_letter_code
_entity_poly.pdbx_strand_id
1 'polypeptide(L)'
;MVPIIEFISIITLIVSFVLGLINFQFLLIVSLLIYLFYLSITIISILIDETLYRTYSNYKELLTLIGMAAIEPFVYHPVTVYAALKGYWYFFGKKEQKWGVMVRKGFDQPNKK
;
A
#
# COMPACT_ATOMS: atom_id res chain seq x y z
N MET A 1 1.56 -15.65 -3.43
CA MET A 1 1.16 -15.71 -4.85
C MET A 1 0.70 -14.35 -5.37
N VAL A 2 -0.07 -13.58 -4.58
CA VAL A 2 -0.57 -12.23 -4.96
C VAL A 2 0.50 -11.30 -5.55
N PRO A 3 1.70 -11.11 -4.95
CA PRO A 3 2.70 -10.18 -5.49
C PRO A 3 3.33 -10.64 -6.82
N ILE A 4 3.34 -11.95 -7.08
CA ILE A 4 3.89 -12.51 -8.31
C ILE A 4 2.92 -12.25 -9.46
N ILE A 5 1.63 -12.49 -9.22
CA ILE A 5 0.57 -12.24 -10.19
C ILE A 5 0.54 -10.74 -10.53
N GLU A 6 0.61 -9.88 -9.52
CA GLU A 6 0.66 -8.42 -9.72
C GLU A 6 1.85 -7.98 -10.57
N PHE A 7 3.05 -8.50 -10.29
CA PHE A 7 4.24 -8.20 -11.09
C PHE A 7 4.08 -8.65 -12.55
N ILE A 8 3.54 -9.85 -12.77
CA ILE A 8 3.25 -10.36 -14.13
C ILE A 8 2.21 -9.48 -14.82
N SER A 9 1.14 -9.08 -14.12
CA SER A 9 0.09 -8.20 -14.65
C SER A 9 0.63 -6.83 -15.06
N ILE A 10 1.57 -6.25 -14.30
CA ILE A 10 2.23 -4.99 -14.67
C ILE A 10 3.05 -5.19 -15.95
N ILE A 11 3.82 -6.28 -16.05
CA ILE A 11 4.61 -6.59 -17.25
C ILE A 11 3.70 -6.78 -18.47
N THR A 12 2.62 -7.56 -18.35
CA THR A 12 1.70 -7.81 -19.47
C THR A 12 0.99 -6.54 -19.91
N LEU A 13 0.65 -5.63 -18.99
CA LEU A 13 0.09 -4.32 -19.30
C LEU A 13 1.10 -3.47 -20.10
N ILE A 14 2.36 -3.38 -19.66
CA ILE A 14 3.42 -2.64 -20.36
C ILE A 14 3.65 -3.20 -21.76
N VAL A 15 3.77 -4.52 -21.90
CA VAL A 15 3.98 -5.18 -23.21
C VAL A 15 2.80 -4.91 -24.14
N SER A 16 1.57 -5.02 -23.64
CA SER A 16 0.35 -4.79 -24.43
C SER A 16 0.20 -3.31 -24.84
N PHE A 17 0.67 -2.39 -24.01
CA PHE A 17 0.74 -0.96 -24.34
C PHE A 17 1.74 -0.68 -25.48
N VAL A 18 2.94 -1.27 -25.42
CA VAL A 18 3.98 -1.11 -26.46
C VAL A 18 3.53 -1.72 -27.80
N LEU A 19 2.81 -2.84 -27.76
CA LEU A 19 2.26 -3.49 -28.97
C LEU A 19 1.05 -2.73 -29.57
N GLY A 20 0.57 -1.67 -28.93
CA GLY A 20 -0.59 -0.89 -29.41
C GLY A 20 -1.91 -1.65 -29.37
N LEU A 21 -1.97 -2.77 -28.64
CA LEU A 21 -3.15 -3.64 -28.55
C LEU A 21 -4.23 -3.04 -27.64
N ILE A 22 -3.87 -2.05 -26.82
CA ILE A 22 -4.74 -1.44 -25.82
C ILE A 22 -5.13 -0.03 -26.23
N ASN A 23 -6.43 0.26 -26.16
CA ASN A 23 -6.93 1.62 -26.24
C ASN A 23 -6.60 2.38 -24.94
N PHE A 24 -5.79 3.44 -25.06
CA PHE A 24 -5.35 4.25 -23.92
C PHE A 24 -6.51 4.92 -23.16
N GLN A 25 -7.55 5.36 -23.88
CA GLN A 25 -8.73 5.97 -23.25
C GLN A 25 -9.48 4.95 -22.40
N PHE A 26 -9.65 3.72 -22.92
CA PHE A 26 -10.28 2.64 -22.17
C PHE A 26 -9.51 2.30 -20.90
N LEU A 27 -8.17 2.19 -21.00
CA LEU A 27 -7.31 1.93 -19.85
C LEU A 27 -7.50 3.00 -18.76
N LEU A 28 -7.43 4.28 -19.13
CA LEU A 28 -7.60 5.37 -18.15
C LEU A 28 -8.97 5.36 -17.47
N ILE A 29 -10.05 5.16 -18.23
CA ILE A 29 -11.42 5.14 -17.69
C ILE A 29 -11.58 3.99 -16.69
N VAL A 30 -11.13 2.79 -17.07
CA VAL A 30 -11.23 1.60 -16.21
C VAL A 30 -10.36 1.74 -14.96
N SER A 31 -9.11 2.22 -15.11
CA SER A 31 -8.23 2.45 -13.95
C SER A 31 -8.81 3.48 -12.98
N LEU A 32 -9.37 4.58 -13.48
CA LEU A 32 -9.99 5.60 -12.65
C LEU A 32 -11.26 5.07 -11.94
N LEU A 33 -12.08 4.30 -12.63
CA LEU A 33 -13.28 3.68 -12.05
C LEU A 33 -12.92 2.74 -10.89
N ILE A 34 -11.95 1.86 -11.09
CA ILE A 34 -11.50 0.91 -10.06
C ILE A 34 -10.90 1.67 -8.87
N TYR A 35 -10.13 2.72 -9.13
CA TYR A 35 -9.54 3.54 -8.08
C TYR A 35 -10.61 4.25 -7.22
N LEU A 36 -11.63 4.85 -7.86
CA LEU A 36 -12.74 5.47 -7.13
C LEU A 36 -13.55 4.44 -6.33
N PHE A 37 -13.72 3.24 -6.86
CA PHE A 37 -14.40 2.15 -6.15
C PHE A 37 -13.59 1.67 -4.92
N TYR A 38 -12.28 1.57 -5.03
CA TYR A 38 -11.40 1.31 -3.89
C TYR A 38 -11.52 2.42 -2.82
N LEU A 39 -11.50 3.69 -3.25
CA LEU A 39 -11.65 4.83 -2.33
C LEU A 39 -13.00 4.83 -1.61
N SER A 40 -14.09 4.49 -2.30
CA SER A 40 -15.41 4.46 -1.66
C SER A 40 -15.48 3.37 -0.59
N ILE A 41 -14.93 2.18 -0.86
CA ILE A 41 -14.88 1.08 0.12
C ILE A 41 -14.05 1.48 1.35
N THR A 42 -12.88 2.09 1.15
CA THR A 42 -12.02 2.50 2.27
C THR A 42 -12.67 3.59 3.12
N ILE A 43 -13.32 4.57 2.51
CA ILE A 43 -14.09 5.61 3.24
C ILE A 43 -15.24 4.98 4.03
N ILE A 44 -16.00 4.04 3.43
CA ILE A 44 -17.08 3.33 4.13
C ILE A 44 -16.52 2.55 5.33
N SER A 45 -15.38 1.87 5.17
CA SER A 45 -14.73 1.15 6.26
C SER A 45 -14.36 2.07 7.42
N ILE A 46 -13.77 3.24 7.12
CA ILE A 46 -13.41 4.25 8.12
C ILE A 46 -14.66 4.81 8.81
N LEU A 47 -15.74 5.06 8.06
CA LEU A 47 -16.98 5.58 8.61
C LEU A 47 -17.67 4.59 9.56
N ILE A 48 -17.65 3.30 9.22
CA ILE A 48 -18.16 2.23 10.08
C ILE A 48 -17.34 2.16 11.37
N ASP A 49 -16.02 2.24 11.28
CA ASP A 49 -15.11 2.20 12.44
C ASP A 49 -15.39 3.36 13.40
N GLU A 50 -15.53 4.58 12.87
CA GLU A 50 -15.87 5.76 13.67
C GLU A 50 -17.27 5.66 14.30
N THR A 51 -18.25 5.09 13.59
CA THR A 51 -19.62 4.93 14.11
C THR A 51 -19.69 3.93 15.25
N LEU A 52 -18.94 2.82 15.17
CA LEU A 52 -18.99 1.74 16.16
C LEU A 52 -18.13 2.01 17.39
N TYR A 53 -16.92 2.53 17.20
CA TYR A 53 -15.92 2.60 18.26
C TYR A 53 -15.62 4.02 18.75
N ARG A 54 -16.16 5.08 18.10
CA ARG A 54 -15.87 6.50 18.42
C ARG A 54 -14.39 6.74 18.78
N THR A 55 -13.50 6.07 18.05
CA THR A 55 -12.10 5.98 18.44
C THR A 55 -11.37 7.29 18.15
N TYR A 56 -11.88 8.10 17.22
CA TYR A 56 -11.25 9.35 16.83
C TYR A 56 -11.92 10.54 17.53
N SER A 57 -11.17 11.26 18.37
CA SER A 57 -11.71 12.41 19.11
C SER A 57 -11.85 13.68 18.26
N ASN A 58 -11.27 13.72 17.04
CA ASN A 58 -11.20 14.92 16.22
C ASN A 58 -11.53 14.65 14.74
N TYR A 59 -12.44 15.43 14.17
CA TYR A 59 -12.77 15.40 12.73
C TYR A 59 -11.57 15.66 11.81
N LYS A 60 -10.55 16.38 12.29
CA LYS A 60 -9.30 16.63 11.55
C LYS A 60 -8.46 15.36 11.38
N GLU A 61 -8.46 14.48 12.39
CA GLU A 61 -7.73 13.21 12.33
C GLU A 61 -8.41 12.27 11.34
N LEU A 62 -9.75 12.23 11.34
CA LEU A 62 -10.54 11.48 10.36
C LEU A 62 -10.24 11.91 8.91
N LEU A 63 -10.21 13.23 8.63
CA LEU A 63 -9.86 13.75 7.31
C LEU A 63 -8.43 13.41 6.90
N THR A 64 -7.49 13.45 7.85
CA THR A 64 -6.10 13.07 7.60
C THR A 64 -5.98 11.58 7.30
N LEU A 65 -6.76 10.73 7.99
CA LEU A 65 -6.81 9.29 7.76
C LEU A 65 -7.36 8.96 6.37
N ILE A 66 -8.44 9.62 5.95
CA ILE A 66 -9.01 9.47 4.60
C ILE A 66 -8.01 9.93 3.53
N GLY A 67 -7.32 11.06 3.77
CA GLY A 67 -6.28 11.54 2.87
C GLY A 67 -5.11 10.56 2.75
N MET A 68 -4.71 9.93 3.86
CA MET A 68 -3.66 8.93 3.88
C MET A 68 -4.08 7.64 3.17
N ALA A 69 -5.32 7.18 3.37
CA ALA A 69 -5.89 6.02 2.69
C ALA A 69 -5.91 6.18 1.16
N ALA A 70 -6.10 7.41 0.66
CA ALA A 70 -6.03 7.67 -0.78
C ALA A 70 -4.60 7.58 -1.35
N ILE A 71 -3.59 7.93 -0.55
CA ILE A 71 -2.18 7.89 -0.96
C ILE A 71 -1.58 6.48 -0.82
N GLU A 72 -2.14 5.68 0.09
CA GLU A 72 -1.66 4.33 0.43
C GLU A 72 -1.39 3.43 -0.80
N PRO A 73 -2.28 3.30 -1.81
CA PRO A 73 -2.06 2.41 -2.95
C PRO A 73 -0.88 2.80 -3.83
N PHE A 74 -0.47 4.08 -3.80
CA PHE A 74 0.61 4.56 -4.66
C PHE A 74 1.97 4.49 -3.98
N VAL A 75 2.02 4.74 -2.67
CA VAL A 75 3.29 4.82 -1.93
C VAL A 75 3.57 3.53 -1.17
N TYR A 76 2.60 3.05 -0.40
CA TYR A 76 2.81 1.93 0.50
C TYR A 76 2.68 0.58 -0.22
N HIS A 77 1.74 0.49 -1.18
CA HIS A 77 1.52 -0.76 -1.91
C HIS A 77 2.76 -1.23 -2.70
N PRO A 78 3.47 -0.40 -3.50
CA PRO A 78 4.67 -0.87 -4.20
C PRO A 78 5.79 -1.31 -3.26
N VAL A 79 5.92 -0.66 -2.09
CA VAL A 79 6.90 -1.03 -1.06
C VAL A 79 6.58 -2.41 -0.49
N THR A 80 5.31 -2.68 -0.21
CA THR A 80 4.88 -4.00 0.30
C THR A 80 5.03 -5.10 -0.75
N VAL A 81 4.75 -4.82 -2.02
CA VAL A 81 4.96 -5.75 -3.14
C VAL A 81 6.44 -6.07 -3.31
N TYR A 82 7.31 -5.06 -3.28
CA TYR A 82 8.76 -5.25 -3.34
C TYR A 82 9.27 -6.08 -2.16
N ALA A 83 8.84 -5.76 -0.95
CA ALA A 83 9.20 -6.52 0.25
C ALA A 83 8.74 -7.98 0.17
N ALA A 84 7.54 -8.22 -0.35
CA ALA A 84 6.99 -9.57 -0.50
C ALA A 84 7.73 -10.37 -1.59
N LEU A 85 8.05 -9.77 -2.73
CA LEU A 85 8.87 -10.39 -3.79
C LEU A 85 10.27 -10.76 -3.26
N LYS A 86 10.90 -9.87 -2.50
CA LYS A 86 12.19 -10.14 -1.84
C LYS A 86 12.07 -11.28 -0.84
N GLY A 87 10.98 -11.33 -0.08
CA GLY A 87 10.66 -12.43 0.84
C GLY A 87 10.55 -13.78 0.12
N TYR A 88 9.81 -13.83 -1.00
CA TYR A 88 9.70 -15.04 -1.81
C TYR A 88 11.06 -15.48 -2.37
N TRP A 89 11.88 -14.55 -2.86
CA TRP A 89 13.22 -14.88 -3.36
C TRP A 89 14.11 -15.53 -2.29
N TYR A 90 14.11 -14.99 -1.06
CA TYR A 90 14.87 -15.59 0.04
C TYR A 90 14.31 -16.95 0.49
N PHE A 91 12.99 -17.12 0.44
CA PHE A 91 12.33 -18.39 0.76
C PHE A 91 12.76 -19.50 -0.23
N PHE A 92 12.73 -19.23 -1.53
CA PHE A 92 13.21 -20.19 -2.54
C PHE A 92 14.74 -20.41 -2.46
N GLY A 93 15.49 -19.37 -2.11
CA GLY A 93 16.95 -19.46 -1.95
C GLY A 93 17.42 -20.15 -0.67
N LYS A 94 16.50 -20.62 0.21
CA LYS A 94 16.79 -21.19 1.55
C LYS A 94 17.82 -20.38 2.36
N LYS A 95 17.87 -19.07 2.16
CA LYS A 95 18.79 -18.19 2.90
C LYS A 95 18.14 -17.83 4.23
N GLU A 96 18.89 -17.97 5.33
CA GLU A 96 18.44 -17.52 6.64
C GLU A 96 18.11 -16.02 6.60
N GLN A 97 16.88 -15.68 6.98
CA GLN A 97 16.48 -14.29 7.12
C GLN A 97 17.11 -13.72 8.39
N LYS A 98 18.29 -13.11 8.23
CA LYS A 98 18.90 -12.31 9.29
C LYS A 98 18.18 -10.98 9.36
N TRP A 99 17.33 -10.83 10.38
CA TRP A 99 16.83 -9.51 10.77
C TRP A 99 18.03 -8.66 11.17
N GLY A 100 18.12 -7.44 10.62
CA GLY A 100 19.18 -6.50 11.01
C GLY A 100 19.16 -6.25 12.51
N VAL A 101 20.27 -5.74 13.06
CA VAL A 101 20.38 -5.43 14.48
C VAL A 101 19.36 -4.33 14.84
N MET A 102 18.29 -4.69 15.55
CA MET A 102 17.32 -3.73 16.08
C MET A 102 17.91 -3.05 17.32
N VAL A 103 18.72 -2.01 17.11
CA VAL A 103 19.26 -1.21 18.20
C VAL A 103 18.12 -0.37 18.79
N ARG A 104 17.68 -0.71 20.00
CA ARG A 104 16.77 0.14 20.76
C ARG A 104 17.51 1.41 21.14
N LYS A 105 17.20 2.54 20.50
CA LYS A 105 17.53 3.85 21.06
C LYS A 105 16.60 4.09 22.25
N GLY A 106 17.16 4.03 23.46
CA GLY A 106 16.44 4.47 24.66
C GLY A 106 16.13 5.96 24.59
N PHE A 107 15.17 6.40 25.40
CA PHE A 107 14.90 7.82 25.57
C PHE A 107 16.09 8.45 26.30
N ASP A 108 16.77 9.42 25.67
CA ASP A 108 17.74 10.26 26.37
C ASP A 108 17.01 10.95 27.54
N GLN A 109 17.45 10.65 28.76
CA GLN A 109 16.96 11.39 29.92
C GLN A 109 17.44 12.84 29.79
N PRO A 110 16.53 13.84 29.82
CA PRO A 110 16.96 15.22 29.85
C PRO A 110 17.77 15.43 31.13
N ASN A 111 19.05 15.76 30.95
CA ASN A 111 19.97 16.11 32.03
C ASN A 111 19.39 17.31 32.77
N LYS A 112 18.77 17.08 33.93
CA LYS A 112 18.29 18.15 34.82
C LYS A 112 19.51 18.91 35.34
N LYS A 113 19.75 20.09 34.78
CA LYS A 113 20.49 21.17 35.44
C LYS A 113 19.51 22.15 36.03
#